data_AF-A0A7Z0Q146-F1
#
_entry.id   AF-A0A7Z0Q146-F1
#
_cell.length_a   1.000
_cell.length_b   1.000
_cell.length_c   1.000
_cell.angle_alpha   90.00
_cell.angle_beta   90.00
_cell.angle_gamma   90.00
#
_symmetry.space_group_name_H-M   'P 1'
#
loop_
_entity.id
_entity.type
_entity.pdbx_description
1 polymer ?
#
loop_
_entity_poly.entity_id
_entity_poly.type
_entity_poly.pdbx_seq_one_letter_code
_entity_poly.pdbx_strand_id
1 'polypeptide(L)' 'MTQTLPFPSGTTNSPVRLEGGPAELVGTVDLKDFRDLIFSDEKIKIRHGNGYEHYTPSGNAPGVYQWVGRTKIAE' A
#
# COMPACT_ATOMS: atom_id res chain seq x y z
N MET A 1 8.92 -18.26 -7.68
CA MET A 1 7.80 -17.77 -8.50
C MET A 1 7.11 -16.70 -7.69
N THR A 2 7.29 -15.41 -8.02
CA THR A 2 6.64 -14.32 -7.31
C THR A 2 5.34 -14.03 -8.05
N GLN A 3 4.21 -14.49 -7.51
CA GLN A 3 2.89 -14.22 -8.07
C GLN A 3 2.51 -12.78 -7.72
N THR A 4 2.59 -11.88 -8.70
CA THR A 4 2.00 -10.54 -8.59
C THR A 4 0.49 -10.72 -8.65
N LEU A 5 -0.18 -10.68 -7.49
CA LEU A 5 -1.63 -10.74 -7.42
C LEU A 5 -2.19 -9.40 -7.92
N PRO A 6 -3.06 -9.38 -8.95
CA PRO A 6 -3.74 -8.15 -9.36
C PRO A 6 -4.61 -7.66 -8.19
N PHE A 7 -4.68 -6.34 -8.01
CA PHE A 7 -5.53 -5.74 -6.98
C PHE A 7 -6.97 -6.16 -7.20
N PRO A 8 -7.60 -6.91 -6.27
CA PRO A 8 -9.00 -7.21 -6.41
C PRO A 8 -9.76 -5.87 -6.33
N SER A 9 -10.66 -5.63 -7.28
CA SER A 9 -11.41 -4.37 -7.45
C SER A 9 -12.28 -3.96 -6.24
N GLY A 10 -12.25 -4.73 -5.13
CA GLY A 10 -12.91 -4.44 -3.86
C GLY A 10 -11.95 -4.11 -2.69
N THR A 11 -10.63 -4.07 -2.90
CA THR A 11 -9.63 -3.86 -1.84
C THR A 11 -9.88 -2.57 -1.06
N THR A 12 -10.38 -1.52 -1.72
CA THR A 12 -10.65 -0.22 -1.10
C THR A 12 -11.76 -0.27 -0.03
N ASN A 13 -12.55 -1.36 0.06
CA ASN A 13 -13.66 -1.49 1.02
C ASN A 13 -13.35 -2.37 2.22
N SER A 14 -12.16 -2.93 2.33
CA SER A 14 -11.76 -3.77 3.45
C SER A 14 -10.46 -3.26 4.05
N PRO A 15 -10.32 -3.30 5.38
CA PRO A 15 -9.07 -2.95 6.02
C PRO A 15 -7.98 -3.89 5.52
N VAL A 16 -6.81 -3.30 5.24
CA VAL A 16 -5.63 -4.02 4.78
C VAL A 16 -4.54 -3.95 5.85
N ARG A 17 -3.59 -4.87 5.79
CA ARG A 17 -2.44 -4.88 6.70
C ARG A 17 -1.19 -4.42 5.96
N LEU A 18 -0.61 -3.31 6.39
CA LEU A 18 0.66 -2.79 5.89
C LEU A 18 1.81 -3.28 6.78
N GLU A 19 2.80 -3.90 6.16
CA GLU A 19 3.99 -4.43 6.83
C GLU A 19 5.23 -3.65 6.38
N GLY A 20 6.00 -3.13 7.33
CA GLY A 20 7.17 -2.27 7.06
C GLY A 20 6.82 -0.85 6.63
N GLY A 21 7.84 -0.04 6.35
CA GLY A 21 7.67 1.38 6.03
C GLY A 21 7.57 2.26 7.29
N PRO A 22 6.97 3.46 7.18
CA PRO A 22 6.86 4.40 8.30
C PRO A 22 5.93 3.87 9.38
N ALA A 23 6.34 4.04 10.65
CA ALA A 23 5.63 3.50 11.81
C ALA A 23 4.17 3.98 11.94
N GLU A 24 3.82 5.13 11.34
CA GLU A 24 2.46 5.67 11.31
C GLU A 24 1.53 4.92 10.35
N LEU A 25 2.07 4.15 9.41
CA LEU A 25 1.30 3.38 8.42
C LEU A 25 1.32 1.88 8.70
N VAL A 26 2.25 1.37 9.51
CA VAL A 26 2.38 -0.06 9.81
C VAL A 26 1.18 -0.56 10.62
N GLY A 27 0.61 -1.69 10.20
CA GLY A 27 -0.50 -2.36 10.87
C GLY A 27 -1.76 -2.46 10.02
N THR A 28 -2.89 -2.71 10.67
CA THR A 28 -4.20 -2.76 9.99
C THR A 28 -4.73 -1.34 9.79
N VAL A 29 -4.93 -0.96 8.53
CA VAL A 29 -5.40 0.37 8.13
C VAL A 29 -6.57 0.24 7.17
N ASP A 30 -7.51 1.19 7.22
CA ASP A 30 -8.51 1.29 6.18
C ASP A 30 -7.98 2.19 5.06
N LEU A 31 -7.97 1.68 3.83
CA LEU A 31 -7.45 2.46 2.70
C LEU A 31 -8.28 3.72 2.43
N LYS A 32 -9.51 3.81 2.95
CA LYS A 32 -10.38 4.99 2.84
C LYS A 32 -9.94 6.15 3.72
N ASP A 33 -9.18 5.90 4.79
CA ASP A 33 -8.70 6.97 5.68
C ASP A 33 -7.62 7.84 5.02
N PHE A 34 -6.97 7.32 3.97
CA PHE A 34 -5.94 8.07 3.25
C PHE A 34 -6.55 8.98 2.22
N ARG A 35 -6.20 10.26 2.33
CA ARG A 35 -6.68 11.33 1.44
C ARG A 35 -6.23 11.18 -0.01
N ASP A 36 -5.03 10.64 -0.24
CA ASP A 36 -4.46 10.49 -1.58
C ASP A 36 -3.82 9.11 -1.69
N LEU A 37 -4.44 8.26 -2.50
CA LEU A 37 -4.09 6.87 -2.65
C LEU A 37 -4.17 6.49 -4.12
N ILE A 38 -3.07 5.96 -4.65
CA ILE A 38 -2.96 5.59 -6.06
C ILE A 38 -2.82 4.07 -6.14
N PHE A 39 -3.75 3.44 -6.82
CA PHE A 39 -3.66 2.03 -7.16
C PHE A 39 -3.00 1.89 -8.54
N SER A 40 -1.96 1.07 -8.64
CA SER A 40 -1.37 0.62 -9.89
C SER A 40 -1.50 -0.91 -9.95
N ASP A 41 -1.39 -1.52 -11.12
CA ASP A 41 -1.54 -2.98 -11.29
C ASP A 41 -0.67 -3.82 -10.33
N GLU A 42 0.49 -3.28 -9.94
CA GLU A 42 1.50 -3.98 -9.13
C GLU A 42 1.71 -3.41 -7.72
N LYS A 43 1.18 -2.21 -7.41
CA LYS A 43 1.44 -1.51 -6.14
C LYS A 43 0.36 -0.52 -5.72
N ILE A 44 0.26 -0.31 -4.41
CA ILE A 44 -0.42 0.83 -3.79
C ILE A 44 0.61 1.92 -3.52
N LYS A 45 0.26 3.17 -3.79
CA LYS A 45 1.01 4.33 -3.35
C LYS A 45 0.16 5.14 -2.38
N ILE A 46 0.66 5.34 -1.17
CA ILE A 46 -0.02 6.06 -0.11
C ILE A 46 0.72 7.37 0.11
N ARG A 47 0.04 8.51 0.01
CA ARG A 47 0.66 9.80 0.32
C ARG A 47 1.05 9.86 1.80
N HIS A 48 2.31 10.13 2.07
CA HIS A 48 2.83 10.33 3.43
C HIS A 48 3.93 11.39 3.41
N GLY A 49 3.78 12.42 4.26
CA GLY A 49 4.66 13.58 4.27
C GLY A 49 4.82 14.22 2.87
N ASN A 50 6.07 14.46 2.47
CA ASN A 50 6.42 15.02 1.17
C ASN A 50 6.71 13.93 0.11
N GLY A 51 5.91 12.87 0.09
CA GLY A 51 6.17 11.72 -0.76
C GLY A 51 5.02 10.71 -0.83
N TYR A 52 5.32 9.61 -1.49
CA TYR A 52 4.47 8.44 -1.59
C TYR A 52 5.21 7.21 -1.08
N GLU A 53 4.57 6.49 -0.19
CA GLU A 53 5.03 5.19 0.31
C GLU A 53 4.44 4.10 -0.58
N HIS A 54 5.28 3.17 -1.03
CA HIS A 54 4.91 2.14 -1.98
C HIS A 54 4.80 0.80 -1.29
N TYR A 55 3.68 0.12 -1.53
CA TYR A 55 3.42 -1.21 -1.00
C TYR A 55 2.99 -2.16 -2.12
N THR A 56 3.47 -3.40 -2.06
CA THR A 56 3.07 -4.47 -3.00
C THR A 56 2.30 -5.55 -2.25
N PRO A 57 1.31 -6.21 -2.89
CA PRO A 57 0.60 -7.30 -2.26
C PRO A 57 1.60 -8.40 -1.87
N SER A 58 1.53 -8.83 -0.62
CA SER A 58 2.27 -9.99 -0.15
C SER A 58 1.56 -11.23 -0.67
N GLY A 59 2.20 -11.95 -1.61
CA GLY A 59 1.64 -13.18 -2.17
C GLY A 59 1.35 -14.28 -1.14
N ASN A 60 1.74 -14.09 0.12
CA ASN A 60 1.47 -14.99 1.23
C ASN A 60 0.07 -14.84 1.84
N ALA A 61 -0.57 -13.66 1.72
CA ALA A 61 -1.88 -13.45 2.33
C ALA A 61 -2.67 -12.32 1.62
N PRO A 62 -3.94 -12.56 1.25
CA PRO A 62 -4.79 -11.52 0.69
C PRO A 62 -5.00 -10.37 1.69
N GLY A 63 -4.93 -9.14 1.22
CA GLY A 63 -5.07 -7.95 2.07
C GLY A 63 -3.82 -7.60 2.89
N VAL A 64 -2.71 -8.33 2.73
CA VAL A 64 -1.42 -7.96 3.32
C VAL A 64 -0.56 -7.30 2.25
N TYR A 65 0.03 -6.15 2.56
CA TYR A 65 0.88 -5.39 1.67
C TYR A 65 2.21 -5.07 2.33
N GLN A 66 3.30 -5.34 1.63
CA GLN A 66 4.65 -5.13 2.14
C GLN A 66 5.23 -3.85 1.55
N TRP A 67 5.84 -3.03 2.40
CA TRP A 67 6.54 -1.82 1.98
C TRP A 67 7.75 -2.18 1.11
N VAL A 68 7.87 -1.52 -0.03
CA VAL A 68 8.95 -1.76 -1.01
C VAL A 68 9.80 -0.51 -1.28
N GLY A 69 9.40 0.64 -0.74
CA GLY A 69 10.16 1.88 -0.90
C GLY A 69 9.27 3.11 -0.89
N ARG A 70 9.87 4.26 -1.20
CA ARG A 70 9.16 5.54 -1.29
C ARG A 70 9.65 6.40 -2.45
N THR A 71 8.78 7.28 -2.91
CA THR A 71 9.14 8.37 -3.82
C THR A 71 8.94 9.70 -3.11
N LYS A 72 9.97 10.54 -3.10
CA LYS A 72 9.85 11.93 -2.64
C LYS A 72 9.34 12.79 -3.79
N ILE A 73 8.46 13.74 -3.47
CA ILE A 73 8.05 14.78 -4.41
C ILE A 73 8.96 15.97 -4.09
N ALA A 74 9.73 16.43 -5.08
CA ALA A 74 10.56 17.59 -4.89
C ALA A 74 9.68 18.82 -4.65
N GLU A 75 10.10 19.69 -3.72
CA GLU A 75 9.51 21.01 -3.50
C GLU A 75 9.87 21.98 -4.62
#